data_AF-A0A2V6JZZ1-F1
#
_entry.id   AF-A0A2V6JZZ1-F1
#
_cell.length_a   1.000
_cell.length_b   1.000
_cell.length_c   1.000
_cell.angle_alpha   90.00
_cell.angle_beta   90.00
_cell.angle_gamma   90.00
#
_symmetry.space_group_name_H-M   'P 1'
#
loop_
_entity.id
_entity.type
_entity.pdbx_description
1 polymer ?
#
loop_
_entity_poly.entity_id
_entity_poly.type
_entity_poly.pdbx_seq_one_letter_code
_entity_poly.pdbx_strand_id
1 'polypeptide(L)'
;LEATENEVKSSMQTHADQDLVILVTLGGWIRGTQVVTAAIMQEYNEDSAKALRQPALVHFMQSKINEISPELRGEPLVKDVSEQLGEIEKLVSFPPGKAPTVDDVRKVNKSVGKVITEIESKDLPK
;
A
#
# COMPACT_ATOMS: atom_id res chain seq x y z
N LEU A 1 24.83 3.89 -33.32
CA LEU A 1 25.09 3.94 -31.87
C LEU A 1 24.10 4.89 -31.19
N GLU A 2 23.88 6.08 -31.73
CA GLU A 2 22.91 7.07 -31.20
C GLU A 2 21.45 6.58 -31.10
N ALA A 3 20.98 5.73 -32.04
CA ALA A 3 19.64 5.16 -31.96
C ALA A 3 19.46 4.19 -30.77
N THR A 4 20.47 3.36 -30.48
CA THR A 4 20.43 2.39 -29.38
C THR A 4 20.54 3.07 -28.01
N GLU A 5 21.37 4.12 -27.90
CA GLU A 5 21.48 4.90 -26.65
C GLU A 5 20.17 5.63 -26.32
N ASN A 6 19.50 6.20 -27.31
CA ASN A 6 18.21 6.87 -27.12
C ASN A 6 17.09 5.88 -26.75
N GLU A 7 17.07 4.69 -27.34
CA GLU A 7 16.11 3.63 -26.96
C GLU A 7 16.32 3.16 -25.51
N VAL A 8 17.58 2.95 -25.09
CA VAL A 8 17.91 2.57 -23.71
C VAL A 8 17.46 3.67 -22.74
N LYS A 9 17.77 4.93 -23.03
CA LYS A 9 17.38 6.06 -22.17
C LYS A 9 15.85 6.19 -22.04
N SER A 10 15.12 6.07 -23.15
CA SER A 10 13.65 6.11 -23.17
C SER A 10 13.03 4.95 -22.37
N SER A 11 13.59 3.74 -22.50
CA SER A 11 13.20 2.58 -21.72
C SER A 11 13.41 2.78 -20.21
N MET A 12 14.58 3.31 -19.82
CA MET A 12 14.89 3.62 -18.43
C MET A 12 13.95 4.68 -17.84
N GLN A 13 13.61 5.71 -18.61
CA GLN A 13 12.64 6.72 -18.18
C GLN A 13 11.24 6.12 -17.99
N THR A 14 10.78 5.32 -18.96
CA THR A 14 9.47 4.67 -18.88
C THR A 14 9.36 3.75 -17.66
N HIS A 15 10.43 3.01 -17.33
CA HIS A 15 10.48 2.19 -16.11
C HIS A 15 10.43 3.03 -14.83
N ALA A 16 11.17 4.13 -14.77
CA ALA A 16 11.13 5.02 -13.62
C ALA A 16 9.73 5.63 -13.40
N ASP A 17 9.04 6.01 -14.47
CA ASP A 17 7.66 6.50 -14.41
C ASP A 17 6.71 5.41 -13.89
N GLN A 18 6.88 4.16 -14.33
CA GLN A 18 6.11 3.01 -13.85
C GLN A 18 6.33 2.76 -12.35
N ASP A 19 7.58 2.80 -11.88
CA ASP A 19 7.93 2.65 -10.47
C ASP A 19 7.23 3.73 -9.61
N LEU A 20 7.26 4.98 -10.06
CA LEU A 20 6.59 6.10 -9.39
C LEU A 20 5.08 5.91 -9.33
N VAL A 21 4.45 5.49 -10.44
CA VAL A 21 3.00 5.24 -10.48
C VAL A 21 2.62 4.16 -9.47
N ILE A 22 3.41 3.09 -9.35
CA ILE A 22 3.15 2.02 -8.38
C ILE A 22 3.24 2.56 -6.95
N LEU A 23 4.31 3.29 -6.62
CA LEU A 23 4.52 3.82 -5.26
C LEU A 23 3.43 4.83 -4.86
N VAL A 24 3.03 5.72 -5.77
CA VAL A 24 1.94 6.69 -5.55
C VAL A 24 0.60 5.97 -5.35
N THR A 25 0.31 4.97 -6.18
CA THR A 25 -0.92 4.17 -6.07
C THR A 25 -0.98 3.46 -4.72
N LEU A 26 0.14 2.88 -4.28
CA LEU A 26 0.25 2.22 -2.99
C LEU A 26 0.04 3.19 -1.83
N GLY A 27 0.73 4.33 -1.84
CA GLY A 27 0.58 5.36 -0.81
C GLY A 27 -0.86 5.87 -0.72
N GLY A 28 -1.51 6.09 -1.86
CA GLY A 28 -2.92 6.47 -1.94
C GLY A 28 -3.86 5.44 -1.32
N TRP A 29 -3.63 4.15 -1.57
CA TRP A 29 -4.42 3.09 -0.96
C TRP A 29 -4.21 2.98 0.57
N ILE A 30 -2.96 3.05 1.04
CA ILE A 30 -2.66 2.99 2.49
C ILE A 30 -3.36 4.14 3.21
N ARG A 31 -3.22 5.36 2.69
CA ARG A 31 -3.85 6.55 3.28
C ARG A 31 -5.37 6.49 3.18
N GLY A 32 -5.92 6.07 2.04
CA GLY A 32 -7.35 5.88 1.85
C GLY A 32 -7.93 4.88 2.84
N THR A 33 -7.26 3.76 3.06
CA THR A 33 -7.64 2.74 4.05
C THR A 33 -7.63 3.31 5.47
N GLN A 34 -6.63 4.14 5.82
CA GLN A 34 -6.59 4.81 7.12
C GLN A 34 -7.78 5.75 7.32
N VAL A 35 -8.14 6.55 6.32
CA VAL A 35 -9.28 7.47 6.41
C VAL A 35 -10.61 6.71 6.51
N VAL A 36 -10.81 5.69 5.66
CA VAL A 36 -12.04 4.89 5.66
C VAL A 36 -12.21 4.14 6.98
N THR A 37 -11.16 3.50 7.49
CA THR A 37 -11.23 2.81 8.78
C THR A 37 -11.45 3.76 9.95
N ALA A 38 -10.91 4.99 9.89
CA ALA A 38 -11.21 6.02 10.88
C ALA A 38 -12.69 6.45 10.85
N ALA A 39 -13.26 6.62 9.66
CA ALA A 39 -14.68 6.95 9.50
C ALA A 39 -15.59 5.83 10.03
N ILE A 40 -15.29 4.57 9.71
CA ILE A 40 -16.03 3.40 10.21
C ILE A 40 -15.96 3.30 11.74
N MET A 41 -14.84 3.69 12.37
CA MET A 41 -14.73 3.70 13.83
C MET A 41 -15.56 4.79 14.51
N GLN A 42 -15.81 5.92 13.83
CA GLN A 42 -16.63 7.01 14.39
C GLN A 42 -18.11 6.63 14.44
N GLU A 43 -18.61 6.00 13.37
CA GLU A 43 -19.99 5.55 13.26
C GLU A 43 -20.02 4.12 12.71
N TYR A 44 -19.81 3.15 13.61
CA TYR A 44 -19.70 1.76 13.18
C TYR A 44 -21.02 1.23 12.61
N ASN A 45 -20.94 0.77 11.36
CA ASN A 45 -21.98 0.02 10.67
C ASN A 45 -21.36 -1.24 10.04
N GLU A 46 -21.95 -2.40 10.28
CA GLU A 46 -21.52 -3.67 9.71
C GLU A 46 -21.37 -3.64 8.18
N ASP A 47 -22.27 -2.96 7.47
CA ASP A 47 -22.22 -2.90 6.00
C ASP A 47 -21.02 -2.10 5.49
N SER A 48 -20.70 -0.99 6.17
CA SER A 48 -19.48 -0.23 5.89
C SER A 48 -18.21 -1.01 6.25
N ALA A 49 -18.24 -1.77 7.35
CA ALA A 49 -17.13 -2.57 7.81
C ALA A 49 -16.85 -3.77 6.89
N LYS A 50 -17.88 -4.38 6.29
CA LYS A 50 -17.75 -5.44 5.28
C LYS A 50 -16.98 -4.96 4.04
N ALA A 51 -17.07 -3.68 3.69
CA ALA A 51 -16.34 -3.11 2.55
C ALA A 51 -14.82 -3.13 2.72
N LEU A 52 -14.31 -3.29 3.95
CA LEU A 52 -12.89 -3.46 4.23
C LEU A 52 -12.34 -4.80 3.74
N ARG A 53 -13.20 -5.76 3.38
CA ARG A 53 -12.78 -7.09 2.91
C ARG A 53 -12.18 -7.03 1.52
N GLN A 54 -10.93 -6.63 1.41
CA GLN A 54 -10.24 -6.43 0.12
C GLN A 54 -8.93 -7.22 -0.02
N PRO A 55 -8.89 -8.53 0.31
CA PRO A 55 -7.64 -9.30 0.26
C PRO A 55 -7.04 -9.36 -1.15
N ALA A 56 -7.88 -9.47 -2.18
CA ALA A 56 -7.42 -9.48 -3.57
C ALA A 56 -6.74 -8.16 -3.99
N LEU A 57 -7.19 -7.03 -3.43
CA LEU A 57 -6.57 -5.73 -3.72
C LEU A 57 -5.19 -5.64 -3.06
N VAL A 58 -5.06 -6.07 -1.80
CA VAL A 58 -3.76 -6.11 -1.10
C VAL A 58 -2.77 -7.02 -1.82
N HIS A 59 -3.23 -8.20 -2.25
CA HIS A 59 -2.43 -9.11 -3.06
C HIS A 59 -1.98 -8.49 -4.38
N PHE A 60 -2.87 -7.78 -5.08
CA PHE A 60 -2.53 -7.05 -6.30
C PHE A 60 -1.48 -5.94 -6.04
N MET A 61 -1.59 -5.21 -4.93
CA MET A 61 -0.58 -4.21 -4.59
C MET A 61 0.79 -4.84 -4.27
N GLN A 62 0.83 -5.96 -3.56
CA GLN A 62 2.06 -6.73 -3.36
C GLN A 62 2.67 -7.17 -4.70
N SER A 63 1.84 -7.65 -5.64
CA SER A 63 2.35 -8.02 -6.97
C SER A 63 2.92 -6.82 -7.71
N LYS A 64 2.31 -5.63 -7.59
CA LYS A 64 2.84 -4.39 -8.17
C LYS A 64 4.15 -3.94 -7.53
N ILE A 65 4.30 -4.05 -6.22
CA ILE A 65 5.59 -3.76 -5.57
C ILE A 65 6.70 -4.66 -6.10
N ASN A 66 6.39 -5.92 -6.42
CA ASN A 66 7.36 -6.85 -7.00
C ASN A 66 7.77 -6.49 -8.44
N GLU A 67 6.99 -5.68 -9.15
CA GLU A 67 7.30 -5.16 -10.49
C GLU A 67 8.26 -3.95 -10.46
N ILE A 68 8.44 -3.31 -9.30
CA ILE A 68 9.34 -2.17 -9.15
C ILE A 68 10.81 -2.58 -9.42
N SER A 69 11.64 -1.65 -9.89
CA SER A 69 13.09 -1.87 -10.04
C SER A 69 13.74 -2.49 -8.78
N PRO A 70 14.72 -3.41 -8.93
CA PRO A 70 15.39 -4.05 -7.80
C PRO A 70 16.07 -3.06 -6.84
N GLU A 71 16.52 -1.92 -7.36
CA GLU A 71 17.15 -0.85 -6.58
C GLU A 71 16.14 -0.22 -5.60
N LEU A 72 14.97 0.22 -6.10
CA LEU A 72 13.90 0.75 -5.26
C LEU A 72 13.28 -0.31 -4.34
N ARG A 73 13.15 -1.57 -4.78
CA ARG A 73 12.76 -2.68 -3.87
C ARG A 73 13.80 -2.95 -2.79
N GLY A 74 15.05 -2.57 -3.02
CA GLY A 74 16.15 -2.69 -2.07
C GLY A 74 16.05 -1.70 -0.92
N GLU A 75 15.40 -0.55 -1.15
CA GLU A 75 15.22 0.53 -0.17
C GLU A 75 14.54 0.02 1.11
N PRO A 76 15.09 0.33 2.30
CA PRO A 76 14.54 -0.14 3.57
C PRO A 76 13.04 0.18 3.73
N LEU A 77 12.60 1.39 3.34
CA LEU A 77 11.20 1.78 3.46
C LEU A 77 10.28 0.91 2.57
N VAL A 78 10.70 0.61 1.34
CA VAL A 78 9.88 -0.19 0.42
C VAL A 78 9.76 -1.63 0.93
N LYS A 79 10.83 -2.18 1.52
CA LYS A 79 10.78 -3.49 2.19
C LYS A 79 9.86 -3.48 3.40
N ASP A 80 10.01 -2.51 4.29
CA ASP A 80 9.19 -2.39 5.49
C ASP A 80 7.70 -2.27 5.11
N VAL A 81 7.37 -1.42 4.14
CA VAL A 81 6.00 -1.28 3.62
C VAL A 81 5.49 -2.61 3.04
N SER A 82 6.31 -3.31 2.25
CA SER A 82 5.94 -4.61 1.66
C SER A 82 5.63 -5.67 2.73
N GLU A 83 6.43 -5.73 3.79
CA GLU A 83 6.19 -6.62 4.92
C GLU A 83 4.92 -6.25 5.69
N GLN A 84 4.71 -4.96 5.96
CA GLN A 84 3.50 -4.47 6.64
C GLN A 84 2.23 -4.74 5.82
N LEU A 85 2.29 -4.68 4.48
CA LEU A 85 1.16 -5.05 3.63
C LEU A 85 0.75 -6.51 3.80
N GLY A 86 1.71 -7.42 4.01
CA GLY A 86 1.42 -8.82 4.33
C GLY A 86 0.64 -8.98 5.63
N GLU A 87 0.92 -8.15 6.64
CA GLU A 87 0.14 -8.14 7.88
C GLU A 87 -1.24 -7.49 7.70
N ILE A 88 -1.34 -6.41 6.92
CA ILE A 88 -2.62 -5.77 6.60
C ILE A 88 -3.52 -6.72 5.81
N GLU A 89 -2.97 -7.49 4.86
CA GLU A 89 -3.70 -8.49 4.09
C GLU A 89 -4.44 -9.47 5.01
N LYS A 90 -3.77 -9.96 6.05
CA LYS A 90 -4.38 -10.88 7.03
C LYS A 90 -5.53 -10.21 7.78
N LEU A 91 -5.42 -8.93 8.11
CA LEU A 91 -6.46 -8.18 8.83
C LEU A 91 -7.70 -7.91 7.97
N VAL A 92 -7.52 -7.70 6.66
CA VAL A 92 -8.63 -7.52 5.70
C VAL A 92 -9.14 -8.85 5.11
N SER A 93 -8.50 -9.96 5.47
CA SER A 93 -8.88 -11.31 5.07
C SER A 93 -9.80 -11.95 6.11
N PHE A 94 -11.10 -11.70 5.98
CA PHE A 94 -12.11 -12.33 6.82
C PHE A 94 -13.20 -13.03 5.97
N PRO A 95 -13.98 -13.95 6.56
CA PRO A 95 -14.96 -14.74 5.80
C PRO A 95 -15.97 -13.86 5.04
N PRO A 96 -16.38 -14.26 3.81
CA PRO A 96 -17.45 -13.58 3.08
C PRO A 96 -18.72 -13.46 3.93
N GLY A 97 -19.39 -12.30 3.85
CA GLY A 97 -20.65 -12.06 4.55
C GLY A 97 -20.52 -11.76 6.05
N LYS A 98 -19.33 -11.88 6.65
CA LYS A 98 -19.06 -11.45 8.03
C LYS A 98 -18.47 -10.05 8.05
N ALA A 99 -18.95 -9.22 8.97
CA ALA A 99 -18.33 -7.93 9.27
C ALA A 99 -17.17 -8.11 10.26
N PRO A 100 -16.07 -7.35 10.11
CA PRO A 100 -15.03 -7.27 11.13
C PRO A 100 -15.56 -6.49 12.33
N THR A 101 -15.09 -6.81 13.54
CA THR A 101 -15.48 -6.06 14.75
C THR A 101 -14.87 -4.66 14.76
N VAL A 102 -15.40 -3.75 15.59
CA VAL A 102 -14.78 -2.43 15.81
C VAL A 102 -13.30 -2.55 16.19
N ASP A 103 -12.95 -3.55 16.99
CA ASP A 103 -11.57 -3.81 17.39
C ASP A 103 -10.71 -4.26 16.22
N ASP A 104 -11.25 -5.04 15.29
CA ASP A 104 -10.53 -5.44 14.07
C ASP A 104 -10.36 -4.25 13.12
N VAL A 105 -11.38 -3.40 12.96
CA VAL A 105 -11.26 -2.14 12.21
C VAL A 105 -10.17 -1.25 12.82
N ARG A 106 -10.10 -1.18 14.15
CA ARG A 106 -9.06 -0.43 14.87
C ARG A 106 -7.67 -1.00 14.63
N LYS A 107 -7.52 -2.32 14.57
CA LYS A 107 -6.23 -2.96 14.23
C LYS A 107 -5.79 -2.59 12.81
N VAL A 108 -6.70 -2.65 11.83
CA VAL A 108 -6.41 -2.23 10.45
C VAL A 108 -5.96 -0.76 10.44
N ASN A 109 -6.74 0.14 11.06
CA ASN A 109 -6.43 1.57 11.11
C ASN A 109 -5.04 1.85 11.72
N LYS A 110 -4.73 1.19 12.84
CA LYS A 110 -3.42 1.31 13.49
C LYS A 110 -2.29 0.81 12.60
N SER A 111 -2.48 -0.32 11.92
CA SER A 111 -1.47 -0.89 11.04
C SER A 111 -1.16 0.03 9.85
N VAL A 112 -2.18 0.51 9.12
CA VAL A 112 -1.96 1.47 8.02
C VAL A 112 -1.44 2.82 8.52
N GLY A 113 -1.85 3.26 9.72
CA GLY A 113 -1.34 4.49 10.33
C GLY A 113 0.14 4.42 10.72
N LYS A 114 0.62 3.25 11.17
CA LYS A 114 2.05 3.01 11.39
C LYS A 114 2.83 3.16 10.09
N VAL A 115 2.34 2.56 9.01
CA VAL A 115 2.98 2.64 7.69
C VAL A 115 3.05 4.08 7.19
N ILE A 116 1.97 4.86 7.32
CA ILE A 116 1.99 6.29 6.96
C ILE A 116 3.00 7.06 7.79
N THR A 117 3.07 6.80 9.11
CA THR A 117 4.05 7.47 9.97
C THR A 117 5.49 7.15 9.54
N GLU A 118 5.76 5.90 9.14
CA GLU A 118 7.08 5.49 8.62
C GLU A 118 7.42 6.21 7.31
N ILE A 119 6.46 6.30 6.38
CA ILE A 119 6.60 7.04 5.12
C ILE A 119 6.89 8.52 5.39
N GLU A 120 6.09 9.18 6.23
CA GLU A 120 6.24 10.61 6.59
C GLU A 120 7.52 10.89 7.39
N SER A 121 7.97 9.95 8.23
CA SER A 121 9.16 10.13 9.07
C SER A 121 10.47 10.16 8.27
N LYS A 122 10.48 9.60 7.06
CA LYS A 122 11.62 9.66 6.14
C LYS A 122 11.74 11.00 5.40
N ASP A 123 10.73 11.87 5.47
CA ASP A 123 10.72 13.22 4.85
C ASP A 123 11.46 14.30 5.66
N LEU A 124 12.22 13.94 6.70
CA LEU A 124 13.11 14.88 7.40
C LEU A 124 14.58 14.58 7.08
N PRO A 125 15.13 15.11 5.97
CA PRO A 125 16.54 15.42 5.94
C PRO A 125 16.81 16.44 7.06
N LYS A 126 17.70 16.08 8.00
CA LYS A 126 18.38 17.06 8.86
C LYS A 126 19.45 17.78 8.05
#